data_AF-F3GIY8-F1
#
_entry.id   AF-F3GIY8-F1
#
_cell.length_a   1.000
_cell.length_b   1.000
_cell.length_c   1.000
_cell.angle_alpha   90.00
_cell.angle_beta   90.00
_cell.angle_gamma   90.00
#
_symmetry.space_group_name_H-M   'P 1'
#
loop_
_entity.id
_entity.type
_entity.pdbx_description
1 polymer ?
#
loop_
_entity_poly.entity_id
_entity_poly.type
_entity_poly.pdbx_seq_one_letter_code
_entity_poly.pdbx_strand_id
1 'polypeptide(L)'
;TPPALQKPLQVNAQQVQALQLAAARNQRFALERGSNAVAIGRELSANGRGMLLANPHFPWAGGMRFYQMHLTIPGKLDVMGAALPGLPLINIGFNQHLAWSHTVDTSKHFTLHRLQLDPKDSTRYLLDGQSVAMGKQQVSVDVKQPDGSLKSVRRIVYSSIFGPVVQWPGKLDWDNKFAFSLRDANLQNDRVLQQWYAMDKADSLKAFEDSVHKIQGIPWVNTLAVDAKGQALYMNLSVVPNVDAARLARCSDPRIGTELIVLDGSRSECNWEVSAEAAQAGIYPSSRQPQLLRTDFVQHSNDSAWM
;
A
#
# COMPACT_ATOMS: atom_id res chain seq x y z
N THR A 1 -6.15 -37.00 -22.92
CA THR A 1 -6.16 -35.85 -23.86
C THR A 1 -5.89 -34.60 -23.04
N PRO A 2 -4.83 -33.83 -23.33
CA PRO A 2 -4.52 -32.66 -22.52
C PRO A 2 -5.70 -31.69 -22.57
N PRO A 3 -6.03 -31.00 -21.46
CA PRO A 3 -6.92 -29.85 -21.54
C PRO A 3 -6.32 -28.93 -22.61
N ALA A 4 -7.14 -28.51 -23.58
CA ALA A 4 -6.70 -27.53 -24.57
C ALA A 4 -6.02 -26.40 -23.80
N LEU A 5 -4.78 -26.09 -24.18
CA LEU A 5 -4.12 -24.83 -23.84
C LEU A 5 -5.21 -23.77 -23.91
N GLN A 6 -5.71 -23.30 -22.75
CA GLN A 6 -6.43 -22.05 -22.75
C GLN A 6 -5.38 -21.10 -23.31
N LYS A 7 -5.57 -20.71 -24.58
CA LYS A 7 -4.70 -19.75 -25.24
C LYS A 7 -4.49 -18.65 -24.20
N PRO A 8 -3.23 -18.26 -23.90
CA PRO A 8 -2.99 -17.11 -23.03
C PRO A 8 -3.96 -16.04 -23.48
N LEU A 9 -4.76 -15.50 -22.53
CA LEU A 9 -5.87 -14.59 -22.78
C LEU A 9 -5.53 -13.77 -24.01
N GLN A 10 -6.19 -14.06 -25.15
CA GLN A 10 -5.91 -13.29 -26.36
C GLN A 10 -6.32 -11.87 -26.00
N VAL A 11 -5.31 -11.04 -25.74
CA VAL A 11 -5.51 -9.64 -25.39
C VAL A 11 -6.08 -9.02 -26.66
N ASN A 12 -7.41 -8.99 -26.75
CA ASN A 12 -8.04 -8.47 -27.95
C ASN A 12 -7.73 -6.97 -28.04
N ALA A 13 -7.85 -6.38 -29.23
CA ALA A 13 -7.50 -4.97 -29.44
C ALA A 13 -8.18 -4.03 -28.43
N GLN A 14 -9.40 -4.37 -27.99
CA GLN A 14 -10.12 -3.63 -26.94
C GLN A 14 -9.48 -3.73 -25.56
N GLN A 15 -8.95 -4.88 -25.17
CA GLN A 15 -8.21 -5.06 -23.92
C GLN A 15 -6.87 -4.33 -23.96
N VAL A 16 -6.16 -4.36 -25.09
CA VAL A 16 -4.94 -3.57 -25.29
C VAL A 16 -5.25 -2.08 -25.15
N GLN A 17 -6.31 -1.60 -25.81
CA GLN A 17 -6.72 -0.20 -25.73
C GLN A 17 -7.19 0.20 -24.33
N ALA A 18 -7.89 -0.67 -23.60
CA ALA A 18 -8.26 -0.44 -22.20
C ALA A 18 -7.03 -0.37 -21.29
N LEU A 19 -6.03 -1.23 -21.50
CA LEU A 19 -4.77 -1.21 -20.77
C LEU A 19 -3.93 0.03 -21.11
N GLN A 20 -3.93 0.48 -22.37
CA GLN A 20 -3.29 1.73 -22.79
C GLN A 20 -3.97 2.95 -22.15
N LEU A 21 -5.31 2.97 -22.11
CA LEU A 21 -6.07 4.03 -21.43
C LEU A 21 -5.81 4.01 -19.91
N ALA A 22 -5.77 2.82 -19.31
CA ALA A 22 -5.41 2.66 -17.89
C ALA A 22 -3.98 3.14 -17.63
N ALA A 23 -3.02 2.81 -18.52
CA ALA A 23 -1.64 3.28 -18.42
C ALA A 23 -1.55 4.81 -18.56
N ALA A 24 -2.27 5.42 -19.49
CA ALA A 24 -2.32 6.87 -19.65
C ALA A 24 -2.99 7.59 -18.46
N ARG A 25 -3.99 6.95 -17.83
CA ARG A 25 -4.60 7.43 -16.59
C ARG A 25 -3.66 7.27 -15.39
N ASN A 26 -2.91 6.18 -15.31
CA ASN A 26 -1.90 5.95 -14.28
C ASN A 26 -0.70 6.89 -14.41
N GLN A 27 -0.23 7.18 -15.63
CA GLN A 27 0.81 8.17 -15.86
C GLN A 27 0.35 9.57 -15.46
N ARG A 28 -0.88 9.97 -15.82
CA ARG A 28 -1.46 11.23 -15.32
C ARG A 28 -1.59 11.24 -13.82
N PHE A 29 -2.06 10.14 -13.22
CA PHE A 29 -2.13 9.99 -11.78
C PHE A 29 -0.75 10.23 -11.12
N ALA A 30 0.32 9.64 -11.63
CA ALA A 30 1.67 9.85 -11.08
C ALA A 30 2.20 11.29 -11.22
N LEU A 31 1.72 12.06 -12.20
CA LEU A 31 2.12 13.46 -12.44
C LEU A 31 1.22 14.49 -11.74
N GLU A 32 -0.02 14.12 -11.43
CA GLU A 32 -1.05 15.01 -10.88
C GLU A 32 -1.26 14.82 -9.36
N ARG A 33 -0.55 13.87 -8.73
CA ARG A 33 -0.70 13.60 -7.29
C ARG A 33 0.56 13.84 -6.51
N GLY A 34 0.32 14.39 -5.33
CA GLY A 34 1.28 14.68 -4.29
C GLY A 34 0.52 14.95 -2.99
N SER A 35 1.20 15.38 -1.95
CA SER A 35 0.65 15.86 -0.71
C SER A 35 1.77 16.60 0.00
N ASN A 36 1.47 17.79 0.50
CA ASN A 36 2.41 18.55 1.30
C ASN A 36 1.96 18.49 2.77
N ALA A 37 2.92 18.31 3.66
CA ALA A 37 2.71 18.51 5.08
C ALA A 37 3.93 19.19 5.70
N VAL A 38 3.69 20.13 6.61
CA VAL A 38 4.74 20.82 7.36
C VAL A 38 4.31 20.92 8.81
N ALA A 39 5.04 20.26 9.71
CA ALA A 39 4.86 20.39 11.15
C ALA A 39 5.95 21.30 11.70
N ILE A 40 5.55 22.42 12.28
CA ILE A 40 6.42 23.46 12.82
C ILE A 40 6.38 23.37 14.34
N GLY A 41 7.54 23.18 14.95
CA GLY A 41 7.73 23.12 16.38
C GLY A 41 7.97 24.50 17.01
N ARG A 42 8.15 24.49 18.33
CA ARG A 42 8.24 25.70 19.15
C ARG A 42 9.39 26.64 18.79
N GLU A 43 10.50 26.14 18.25
CA GLU A 43 11.70 26.93 17.95
C GLU A 43 11.50 27.87 16.74
N LEU A 44 10.58 27.52 15.83
CA LEU A 44 10.27 28.33 14.65
C LEU A 44 8.88 28.98 14.70
N SER A 45 7.96 28.44 15.50
CA SER A 45 6.63 29.04 15.66
C SER A 45 6.71 30.40 16.38
N ALA A 46 5.99 31.40 15.89
CA ALA A 46 5.96 32.73 16.51
C ALA A 46 5.37 32.73 17.94
N ASN A 47 4.54 31.74 18.28
CA ASN A 47 3.87 31.62 19.59
C ASN A 47 4.49 30.55 20.50
N GLY A 48 5.61 29.94 20.11
CA GLY A 48 6.27 28.88 20.88
C GLY A 48 5.48 27.57 21.00
N ARG A 49 4.49 27.33 20.13
CA ARG A 49 3.63 26.14 20.13
C ARG A 49 3.67 25.42 18.78
N GLY A 50 3.13 24.20 18.74
CA GLY A 50 3.03 23.46 17.48
C GLY A 50 2.08 24.09 16.47
N MET A 51 2.44 24.02 15.19
CA MET A 51 1.59 24.39 14.06
C MET A 51 1.72 23.34 12.95
N LEU A 52 0.60 22.98 12.31
CA LEU A 52 0.57 22.00 11.23
C LEU A 52 -0.09 22.59 9.99
N LEU A 53 0.61 22.50 8.85
CA LEU A 53 0.02 22.62 7.53
C LEU A 53 -0.28 21.21 6.98
N ALA A 54 -1.56 20.95 6.69
CA ALA A 54 -2.04 19.71 6.08
C ALA A 54 -2.58 20.01 4.68
N ASN A 55 -1.93 19.52 3.63
CA ASN A 55 -2.33 19.76 2.24
C ASN A 55 -2.26 18.48 1.39
N PRO A 56 -3.17 17.51 1.59
CA PRO A 56 -3.24 16.31 0.77
C PRO A 56 -3.76 16.61 -0.65
N HIS A 57 -3.12 16.08 -1.70
CA HIS A 57 -3.65 16.19 -3.08
C HIS A 57 -4.33 14.88 -3.48
N PHE A 58 -5.66 14.87 -3.34
CA PHE A 58 -6.53 13.72 -3.62
C PHE A 58 -7.58 14.05 -4.68
N PRO A 59 -8.18 13.02 -5.32
CA PRO A 59 -9.21 13.24 -6.34
C PRO A 59 -10.39 14.07 -5.83
N TRP A 60 -10.89 14.95 -6.69
CA TRP A 60 -12.06 15.78 -6.40
C TRP A 60 -13.40 15.02 -6.49
N ALA A 61 -13.39 13.79 -6.98
CA ALA A 61 -14.58 12.95 -7.14
C ALA A 61 -14.25 11.47 -6.87
N GLY A 62 -15.30 10.68 -6.64
CA GLY A 62 -15.20 9.24 -6.42
C GLY A 62 -14.81 8.85 -4.98
N GLY A 63 -14.48 7.57 -4.78
CA GLY A 63 -14.27 6.96 -3.46
C GLY A 63 -13.03 7.41 -2.70
N MET A 64 -12.30 8.42 -3.19
CA MET A 64 -11.14 9.01 -2.51
C MET A 64 -11.32 10.52 -2.24
N ARG A 65 -12.51 11.08 -2.46
CA ARG A 65 -12.81 12.49 -2.16
C ARG A 65 -13.03 12.66 -0.66
N PHE A 66 -12.18 13.43 0.00
CA PHE A 66 -12.34 13.75 1.43
C PHE A 66 -13.68 14.39 1.77
N TYR A 67 -14.19 14.06 2.96
CA TYR A 67 -15.36 14.64 3.60
C TYR A 67 -14.98 15.16 4.99
N GLN A 68 -15.31 16.42 5.31
CA GLN A 68 -15.04 16.99 6.62
C GLN A 68 -16.09 16.55 7.64
N MET A 69 -15.63 16.15 8.82
CA MET A 69 -16.52 15.79 9.93
C MET A 69 -15.85 16.05 11.29
N HIS A 70 -16.69 16.19 12.30
CA HIS A 70 -16.31 16.29 13.71
C HIS A 70 -17.03 15.17 14.45
N LEU A 71 -16.26 14.26 15.06
CA LEU A 71 -16.77 13.14 15.82
C LEU A 71 -16.59 13.42 17.32
N THR A 72 -17.71 13.50 18.05
CA THR A 72 -17.70 13.65 19.50
C THR A 72 -18.46 12.50 20.17
N ILE A 73 -17.77 11.79 21.06
CA ILE A 73 -18.35 10.85 22.00
C ILE A 73 -17.99 11.37 23.40
N PRO A 74 -18.94 11.95 24.16
CA PRO A 74 -18.66 12.60 25.43
C PRO A 74 -17.78 11.76 26.37
N GLY A 75 -16.70 12.36 26.85
CA GLY A 75 -15.72 11.71 27.74
C GLY A 75 -14.86 10.61 27.09
N LYS A 76 -14.95 10.39 25.77
CA LYS A 76 -14.25 9.29 25.08
C LYS A 76 -13.54 9.69 23.80
N LEU A 77 -14.10 10.61 23.02
CA LEU A 77 -13.56 11.00 21.72
C LEU A 77 -14.02 12.42 21.40
N ASP A 78 -13.10 13.27 20.94
CA ASP A 78 -13.44 14.57 20.38
C ASP A 78 -12.39 14.95 19.35
N VAL A 79 -12.71 14.78 18.07
CA VAL A 79 -11.75 14.86 16.97
C VAL A 79 -12.42 15.42 15.71
N MET A 80 -11.73 16.35 15.05
CA MET A 80 -12.23 16.98 13.84
C MET A 80 -11.20 16.89 12.72
N GLY A 81 -11.69 16.71 11.50
CA GLY A 81 -10.82 16.69 10.33
C GLY A 81 -11.57 16.25 9.09
N ALA A 82 -10.89 15.48 8.24
CA ALA A 82 -11.45 14.91 7.04
C ALA A 82 -11.17 13.42 6.92
N ALA A 83 -12.09 12.71 6.25
CA ALA A 83 -12.02 11.28 6.04
C ALA A 83 -12.41 10.88 4.62
N LEU A 84 -11.93 9.72 4.18
CA LEU A 84 -12.35 9.11 2.93
C LEU A 84 -13.79 8.57 3.05
N PRO A 85 -14.55 8.53 1.94
CA PRO A 85 -15.92 8.03 1.94
C PRO A 85 -16.03 6.61 2.50
N GLY A 86 -16.95 6.41 3.44
CA GLY A 86 -17.21 5.11 4.08
C GLY A 86 -16.36 4.80 5.30
N LEU A 87 -15.37 5.65 5.66
CA LEU A 87 -14.58 5.47 6.87
C LEU A 87 -15.20 6.23 8.06
N PRO A 88 -15.51 5.58 9.19
CA PRO A 88 -16.15 6.21 10.34
C PRO A 88 -15.14 6.83 11.33
N LEU A 89 -14.01 7.34 10.83
CA LEU A 89 -12.85 7.82 11.60
C LEU A 89 -12.21 9.02 10.90
N ILE A 90 -11.46 9.86 11.62
CA ILE A 90 -10.76 11.00 11.03
C ILE A 90 -9.43 10.52 10.43
N ASN A 91 -9.21 10.72 9.12
CA ASN A 91 -7.95 10.30 8.51
C ASN A 91 -6.85 11.36 8.69
N ILE A 92 -7.19 12.63 8.50
CA ILE A 92 -6.31 13.79 8.65
C ILE A 92 -7.08 14.81 9.49
N GLY A 93 -6.49 15.32 10.56
CA GLY A 93 -7.23 16.18 11.46
C GLY A 93 -6.48 16.59 12.71
N PHE A 94 -7.24 16.90 13.74
CA PHE A 94 -6.74 17.34 15.03
C PHE A 94 -7.74 17.01 16.15
N ASN A 95 -7.22 16.95 17.37
CA ASN A 95 -8.00 16.95 18.59
C ASN A 95 -7.43 18.03 19.54
N GLN A 96 -7.87 18.05 20.79
CA GLN A 96 -7.43 19.06 21.77
C GLN A 96 -5.92 18.98 22.13
N HIS A 97 -5.23 17.90 21.76
CA HIS A 97 -3.85 17.61 22.16
C HIS A 97 -2.85 17.72 21.01
N LEU A 98 -3.24 17.30 19.81
CA LEU A 98 -2.37 17.23 18.64
C LEU A 98 -3.12 17.44 17.31
N ALA A 99 -2.36 17.70 16.26
CA ALA A 99 -2.81 17.69 14.88
C ALA A 99 -1.91 16.78 14.05
N TRP A 100 -2.46 16.12 13.03
CA TRP A 100 -1.70 15.27 12.11
C TRP A 100 -2.21 15.31 10.67
N SER A 101 -1.31 14.95 9.76
CA SER A 101 -1.59 14.80 8.34
C SER A 101 -0.80 13.63 7.75
N HIS A 102 -1.18 13.26 6.53
CA HIS A 102 -0.54 12.21 5.76
C HIS A 102 -0.06 12.70 4.40
N THR A 103 0.98 12.05 3.90
CA THR A 103 1.47 12.19 2.53
C THR A 103 1.84 10.80 2.02
N VAL A 104 1.64 10.52 0.72
CA VAL A 104 2.11 9.25 0.13
C VAL A 104 3.60 9.07 0.36
N ASP A 105 4.01 7.88 0.79
CA ASP A 105 5.40 7.50 1.00
C ASP A 105 6.04 6.85 -0.25
N THR A 106 7.37 6.74 -0.26
CA THR A 106 8.12 6.12 -1.37
C THR A 106 8.44 4.64 -1.13
N SER A 107 8.02 4.10 0.02
CA SER A 107 8.19 2.70 0.36
C SER A 107 7.38 1.84 -0.61
N LYS A 108 7.75 0.57 -0.74
CA LYS A 108 6.97 -0.38 -1.55
C LYS A 108 6.09 -1.19 -0.60
N HIS A 109 4.79 -1.25 -0.85
CA HIS A 109 3.84 -2.01 -0.02
C HIS A 109 3.48 -3.38 -0.59
N PHE A 110 4.10 -3.73 -1.73
CA PHE A 110 3.96 -5.01 -2.37
C PHE A 110 5.30 -5.41 -3.01
N THR A 111 5.44 -6.71 -3.25
CA THR A 111 6.50 -7.24 -4.12
C THR A 111 5.87 -8.11 -5.18
N LEU A 112 6.46 -8.13 -6.37
CA LEU A 112 6.19 -9.17 -7.36
C LEU A 112 7.07 -10.37 -7.07
N HIS A 113 6.60 -11.56 -7.44
CA HIS A 113 7.35 -12.81 -7.40
C HIS A 113 7.30 -13.44 -8.77
N ARG A 114 8.46 -13.64 -9.39
CA ARG A 114 8.55 -14.36 -10.65
C ARG A 114 8.46 -15.86 -10.36
N LEU A 115 7.43 -16.48 -10.90
CA LEU A 115 7.19 -17.92 -10.80
C LEU A 115 7.87 -18.61 -11.98
N GLN A 116 8.77 -19.56 -11.72
CA GLN A 116 9.24 -20.46 -12.75
C GLN A 116 8.18 -21.54 -12.97
N LEU A 117 7.62 -21.64 -14.17
CA LEU A 117 6.55 -22.59 -14.48
C LEU A 117 7.06 -24.02 -14.60
N ASP A 118 6.20 -24.98 -14.29
CA ASP A 118 6.46 -26.38 -14.60
C ASP A 118 6.44 -26.55 -16.14
N PRO A 119 7.51 -27.08 -16.77
CA PRO A 119 7.56 -27.25 -18.23
C PRO A 119 6.46 -28.17 -18.77
N LYS A 120 5.79 -28.96 -17.91
CA LYS A 120 4.70 -29.87 -18.28
C LYS A 120 3.31 -29.27 -18.06
N ASP A 121 3.17 -28.20 -17.25
CA ASP A 121 1.90 -27.57 -16.92
C ASP A 121 2.09 -26.10 -16.55
N SER A 122 1.68 -25.19 -17.45
CA SER A 122 1.82 -23.74 -17.25
C SER A 122 0.94 -23.17 -16.14
N THR A 123 0.05 -23.97 -15.53
CA THR A 123 -0.74 -23.62 -14.34
C THR A 123 -0.15 -24.17 -13.04
N ARG A 124 1.09 -24.65 -13.12
CA ARG A 124 1.94 -25.03 -11.98
C ARG A 124 3.24 -24.26 -12.04
N TYR A 125 3.86 -24.06 -10.89
CA TYR A 125 5.17 -23.43 -10.78
C TYR A 125 6.07 -24.20 -9.83
N LEU A 126 7.37 -24.04 -9.99
CA LEU A 126 8.37 -24.68 -9.15
C LEU A 126 8.61 -23.83 -7.91
N LEU A 127 8.63 -24.48 -6.74
CA LEU A 127 9.09 -23.93 -5.47
C LEU A 127 10.06 -24.94 -4.86
N ASP A 128 11.32 -24.55 -4.70
CA ASP A 128 12.42 -25.41 -4.24
C ASP A 128 12.50 -26.74 -5.03
N GLY A 129 12.28 -26.65 -6.35
CA GLY A 129 12.26 -27.80 -7.27
C GLY A 129 10.96 -28.62 -7.26
N GLN A 130 10.02 -28.35 -6.36
CA GLN A 130 8.73 -29.03 -6.31
C GLN A 130 7.70 -28.31 -7.17
N SER A 131 6.97 -29.06 -8.00
CA SER A 131 5.87 -28.53 -8.80
C SER A 131 4.63 -28.31 -7.95
N VAL A 132 4.24 -27.04 -7.76
CA VAL A 132 3.09 -26.58 -6.97
C VAL A 132 1.98 -26.10 -7.91
N ALA A 133 0.74 -26.56 -7.67
CA ALA A 133 -0.40 -26.10 -8.45
C ALA A 133 -0.81 -24.67 -8.05
N MET A 134 -1.13 -23.83 -9.03
CA MET A 134 -1.79 -22.56 -8.77
C MET A 134 -3.22 -22.80 -8.27
N GLY A 135 -3.68 -21.96 -7.34
CA GLY A 135 -5.08 -21.85 -7.00
C GLY A 135 -5.89 -21.35 -8.20
N LYS A 136 -7.13 -21.80 -8.34
CA LYS A 136 -8.04 -21.39 -9.42
C LYS A 136 -9.37 -20.97 -8.80
N GLN A 137 -9.74 -19.70 -8.95
CA GLN A 137 -11.04 -19.19 -8.53
C GLN A 137 -11.81 -18.69 -9.74
N GLN A 138 -12.99 -19.27 -10.00
CA GLN A 138 -13.88 -18.77 -11.04
C GLN A 138 -14.71 -17.61 -10.49
N VAL A 139 -14.59 -16.44 -11.10
CA VAL A 139 -15.38 -15.25 -10.81
C VAL A 139 -16.40 -15.06 -11.92
N SER A 140 -17.64 -14.75 -11.55
CA SER A 140 -18.74 -14.44 -12.46
C SER A 140 -19.18 -13.00 -12.25
N VAL A 141 -19.32 -12.23 -13.33
CA VAL A 141 -19.80 -10.85 -13.31
C VAL A 141 -20.92 -10.70 -14.33
N ASP A 142 -22.07 -10.17 -13.90
CA ASP A 142 -23.18 -9.88 -14.79
C ASP A 142 -22.96 -8.52 -15.46
N VAL A 143 -22.93 -8.53 -16.79
CA VAL A 143 -22.67 -7.34 -17.62
C VAL A 143 -23.97 -6.90 -18.29
N LYS A 144 -24.39 -5.67 -18.01
CA LYS A 144 -25.53 -5.05 -18.69
C LYS A 144 -25.22 -4.82 -20.17
N GLN A 145 -26.07 -5.37 -21.02
CA GLN A 145 -25.98 -5.26 -22.48
C GLN A 145 -26.69 -3.98 -22.99
N PRO A 146 -26.43 -3.55 -24.24
CA PRO A 146 -27.10 -2.37 -24.82
C PRO A 146 -28.63 -2.45 -24.84
N ASP A 147 -29.21 -3.65 -24.94
CA ASP A 147 -30.65 -3.91 -24.89
C ASP A 147 -31.23 -3.92 -23.46
N GLY A 148 -30.39 -3.69 -22.44
CA GLY A 148 -30.78 -3.69 -21.03
C GLY A 148 -30.77 -5.06 -20.36
N SER A 149 -30.58 -6.15 -21.11
CA SER A 149 -30.44 -7.50 -20.54
C SER A 149 -29.11 -7.66 -19.78
N LEU A 150 -29.03 -8.69 -18.92
CA LEU A 150 -27.79 -9.06 -18.22
C LEU A 150 -27.18 -10.31 -18.84
N LYS A 151 -25.86 -10.28 -19.05
CA LYS A 151 -25.08 -11.45 -19.48
C LYS A 151 -23.97 -11.76 -18.48
N SER A 152 -23.99 -12.96 -17.94
CA SER A 152 -22.91 -13.47 -17.07
C SER A 152 -21.62 -13.67 -17.88
N VAL A 153 -20.54 -13.04 -17.44
CA VAL A 153 -19.18 -13.21 -17.94
C VAL A 153 -18.35 -13.88 -16.85
N ARG A 154 -17.74 -15.01 -17.16
CA ARG A 154 -16.95 -15.82 -16.23
C ARG A 154 -15.47 -15.72 -16.57
N ARG A 155 -14.62 -15.60 -15.55
CA ARG A 155 -13.14 -15.61 -15.67
C ARG A 155 -12.53 -16.43 -14.54
N ILE A 156 -11.41 -17.08 -14.82
CA ILE A 156 -10.60 -17.74 -13.79
C ILE A 156 -9.52 -16.76 -13.33
N VAL A 157 -9.43 -16.56 -12.02
CA VAL A 157 -8.33 -15.86 -11.36
C VAL A 157 -7.40 -16.92 -10.80
N TYR A 158 -6.14 -16.88 -11.21
CA TYR A 158 -5.10 -17.78 -10.72
C TYR A 158 -4.37 -17.13 -9.54
N SER A 159 -3.95 -17.94 -8.58
CA SER A 159 -3.12 -17.50 -7.45
C SER A 159 -1.96 -18.46 -7.19
N SER A 160 -0.84 -17.92 -6.73
CA SER A 160 0.24 -18.69 -6.13
C SER A 160 0.14 -18.61 -4.59
N ILE A 161 1.08 -19.21 -3.87
CA ILE A 161 1.20 -19.01 -2.42
C ILE A 161 1.45 -17.55 -2.02
N PHE A 162 1.91 -16.72 -2.94
CA PHE A 162 2.24 -15.31 -2.69
C PHE A 162 1.03 -14.38 -2.91
N GLY A 163 0.08 -14.77 -3.76
CA GLY A 163 -1.08 -13.93 -4.10
C GLY A 163 -1.59 -14.15 -5.51
N PRO A 164 -2.39 -13.23 -6.07
CA PRO A 164 -2.91 -13.35 -7.43
C PRO A 164 -1.78 -13.30 -8.48
N VAL A 165 -1.93 -14.11 -9.52
CA VAL A 165 -1.10 -14.04 -10.73
C VAL A 165 -1.53 -12.81 -11.54
N VAL A 166 -0.57 -11.96 -11.88
CA VAL A 166 -0.76 -10.71 -12.61
C VAL A 166 -0.03 -10.76 -13.95
N GLN A 167 -0.58 -10.06 -14.94
CA GLN A 167 0.03 -9.94 -16.25
C GLN A 167 0.07 -8.48 -16.68
N TRP A 168 1.24 -8.06 -17.18
CA TRP A 168 1.40 -6.81 -17.93
C TRP A 168 1.99 -7.18 -19.29
N PRO A 169 1.19 -7.17 -20.38
CA PRO A 169 1.66 -7.56 -21.70
C PRO A 169 2.95 -6.84 -22.11
N GLY A 170 4.00 -7.58 -22.44
CA GLY A 170 5.31 -7.06 -22.83
C GLY A 170 6.23 -6.61 -21.69
N LYS A 171 5.80 -6.74 -20.42
CA LYS A 171 6.60 -6.40 -19.22
C LYS A 171 6.63 -7.53 -18.18
N LEU A 172 5.47 -8.11 -17.89
CA LEU A 172 5.24 -9.21 -16.93
C LEU A 172 4.37 -10.27 -17.62
N ASP A 173 4.88 -10.88 -18.67
CA ASP A 173 4.13 -11.86 -19.45
C ASP A 173 3.98 -13.19 -18.70
N TRP A 174 2.86 -13.86 -18.94
CA TRP A 174 2.69 -15.28 -18.63
C TRP A 174 2.96 -16.07 -19.90
N ASP A 175 4.15 -16.66 -19.99
CA ASP A 175 4.60 -17.46 -21.13
C ASP A 175 4.76 -18.95 -20.75
N ASN A 176 5.59 -19.70 -21.46
CA ASN A 176 5.84 -21.12 -21.19
C ASN A 176 6.92 -21.38 -20.12
N LYS A 177 7.58 -20.34 -19.60
CA LYS A 177 8.67 -20.42 -18.63
C LYS A 177 8.35 -19.66 -17.35
N PHE A 178 7.67 -18.52 -17.44
CA PHE A 178 7.45 -17.62 -16.33
C PHE A 178 6.01 -17.11 -16.25
N ALA A 179 5.60 -16.85 -15.02
CA ALA A 179 4.46 -16.01 -14.67
C ALA A 179 4.84 -15.11 -13.49
N PHE A 180 3.99 -14.15 -13.13
CA PHE A 180 4.27 -13.23 -12.03
C PHE A 180 3.11 -13.20 -11.03
N SER A 181 3.43 -13.32 -9.75
CA SER A 181 2.46 -13.17 -8.66
C SER A 181 2.71 -11.84 -7.95
N LEU A 182 1.64 -11.18 -7.50
CA LEU A 182 1.75 -9.99 -6.66
C LEU A 182 1.39 -10.35 -5.22
N ARG A 183 2.26 -10.00 -4.27
CA ARG A 183 1.98 -10.07 -2.83
C ARG A 183 1.88 -8.68 -2.25
N ASP A 184 0.67 -8.27 -1.90
CA ASP A 184 0.37 -6.99 -1.24
C ASP A 184 0.37 -7.18 0.28
N ALA A 185 1.20 -6.40 0.99
CA ALA A 185 1.34 -6.52 2.44
C ALA A 185 0.09 -6.02 3.18
N ASN A 186 -0.69 -5.13 2.56
CA ASN A 186 -1.93 -4.61 3.13
C ASN A 186 -3.12 -5.57 2.99
N LEU A 187 -3.03 -6.62 2.17
CA LEU A 187 -4.12 -7.60 2.07
C LEU A 187 -4.38 -8.33 3.40
N GLN A 188 -3.35 -8.42 4.26
CA GLN A 188 -3.42 -8.99 5.61
C GLN A 188 -3.43 -7.92 6.70
N ASN A 189 -3.53 -6.63 6.34
CA ASN A 189 -3.60 -5.53 7.29
C ASN A 189 -5.05 -5.28 7.73
N ASP A 190 -5.51 -6.08 8.69
CA ASP A 190 -6.81 -5.95 9.36
C ASP A 190 -6.83 -4.86 10.46
N ARG A 191 -5.69 -4.22 10.73
CA ARG A 191 -5.48 -3.25 11.81
C ARG A 191 -5.75 -1.81 11.38
N VAL A 192 -6.02 -1.58 10.10
CA VAL A 192 -6.13 -0.25 9.50
C VAL A 192 -7.14 0.66 10.22
N LEU A 193 -8.35 0.18 10.52
CA LEU A 193 -9.35 0.99 11.24
C LEU A 193 -8.99 1.16 12.71
N GLN A 194 -8.41 0.13 13.34
CA GLN A 194 -7.93 0.22 14.71
C GLN A 194 -6.83 1.29 14.86
N GLN A 195 -5.95 1.39 13.86
CA GLN A 195 -4.87 2.37 13.82
C GLN A 195 -5.41 3.80 13.84
N TRP A 196 -6.32 4.16 12.93
CA TRP A 196 -6.89 5.51 12.90
C TRP A 196 -7.73 5.80 14.14
N TYR A 197 -8.45 4.81 14.68
CA TYR A 197 -9.19 5.01 15.93
C TYR A 197 -8.26 5.30 17.13
N ALA A 198 -7.10 4.65 17.19
CA ALA A 198 -6.11 4.92 18.23
C ALA A 198 -5.48 6.31 18.08
N MET A 199 -5.21 6.74 16.85
CA MET A 199 -4.72 8.08 16.52
C MET A 199 -5.74 9.17 16.90
N ASP A 200 -7.00 9.00 16.52
CA ASP A 200 -8.10 9.92 16.81
C ASP A 200 -8.27 10.17 18.33
N LYS A 201 -8.01 9.14 19.13
CA LYS A 201 -8.12 9.16 20.60
C LYS A 201 -6.86 9.59 21.34
N ALA A 202 -5.73 9.74 20.66
CA ALA A 202 -4.46 9.99 21.32
C ALA A 202 -4.50 11.30 22.12
N ASP A 203 -4.08 11.23 23.39
CA ASP A 203 -4.11 12.36 24.34
C ASP A 203 -2.78 13.13 24.40
N SER A 204 -1.80 12.69 23.61
CA SER A 204 -0.47 13.24 23.54
C SER A 204 0.21 12.78 22.26
N LEU A 205 1.21 13.54 21.79
CA LEU A 205 2.03 13.12 20.65
C LEU A 205 2.72 11.78 20.92
N LYS A 206 3.10 11.52 22.18
CA LYS A 206 3.71 10.25 22.57
C LYS A 206 2.74 9.08 22.46
N ALA A 207 1.51 9.21 22.97
CA ALA A 207 0.49 8.17 22.83
C ALA A 207 0.14 7.93 21.34
N PHE A 208 0.13 8.98 20.53
CA PHE A 208 -0.04 8.88 19.08
C PHE A 208 1.09 8.07 18.43
N GLU A 209 2.35 8.46 18.67
CA GLU A 209 3.55 7.76 18.19
C GLU A 209 3.54 6.27 18.62
N ASP A 210 3.31 6.00 19.90
CA ASP A 210 3.27 4.64 20.47
C ASP A 210 2.19 3.79 19.81
N SER A 211 1.03 4.37 19.48
CA SER A 211 -0.04 3.67 18.79
C SER A 211 0.39 3.22 17.38
N VAL A 212 1.13 4.05 16.65
CA VAL A 212 1.63 3.74 15.30
C VAL A 212 2.70 2.65 15.37
N HIS A 213 3.63 2.73 16.33
CA HIS A 213 4.63 1.69 16.54
C HIS A 213 4.03 0.32 16.88
N LYS A 214 3.02 0.31 17.75
CA LYS A 214 2.42 -0.93 18.27
C LYS A 214 1.50 -1.59 17.25
N ILE A 215 0.65 -0.81 16.57
CA ILE A 215 -0.40 -1.35 15.71
C ILE A 215 0.14 -1.61 14.29
N GLN A 216 1.06 -0.77 13.78
CA GLN A 216 1.57 -0.83 12.41
C GLN A 216 0.44 -1.04 11.38
N GLY A 217 -0.62 -0.25 11.49
CA GLY A 217 -1.80 -0.35 10.64
C GLY A 217 -1.84 0.67 9.48
N ILE A 218 -0.91 1.62 9.44
CA ILE A 218 -0.84 2.64 8.39
C ILE A 218 -0.41 1.98 7.07
N PRO A 219 -1.20 2.07 6.00
CA PRO A 219 -1.01 1.18 4.86
C PRO A 219 0.07 1.65 3.87
N TRP A 220 0.17 2.95 3.57
CA TRP A 220 1.03 3.48 2.48
C TRP A 220 1.33 4.99 2.54
N VAL A 221 1.23 5.58 3.73
CA VAL A 221 1.45 7.02 3.90
C VAL A 221 2.44 7.29 5.03
N ASN A 222 3.24 8.34 4.86
CA ASN A 222 3.91 8.99 5.97
C ASN A 222 2.88 9.66 6.88
N THR A 223 3.30 9.93 8.12
CA THR A 223 2.53 10.67 9.10
C THR A 223 3.36 11.82 9.64
N LEU A 224 2.80 13.02 9.58
CA LEU A 224 3.38 14.21 10.21
C LEU A 224 2.41 14.68 11.28
N ALA A 225 2.93 15.01 12.46
CA ALA A 225 2.13 15.44 13.58
C ALA A 225 2.81 16.53 14.41
N VAL A 226 2.01 17.31 15.14
CA VAL A 226 2.49 18.33 16.06
C VAL A 226 1.61 18.38 17.30
N ASP A 227 2.17 18.76 18.44
CA ASP A 227 1.41 19.00 19.67
C ASP A 227 1.46 20.45 20.16
N ALA A 228 0.63 20.76 21.16
CA ALA A 228 0.59 22.09 21.77
C ALA A 228 1.92 22.51 22.44
N LYS A 229 2.82 21.57 22.76
CA LYS A 229 4.16 21.82 23.33
C LYS A 229 5.21 22.14 22.25
N GLY A 230 4.83 22.09 20.98
CA GLY A 230 5.70 22.38 19.85
C GLY A 230 6.73 21.30 19.57
N GLN A 231 6.36 20.03 19.80
CA GLN A 231 7.07 18.89 19.23
C GLN A 231 6.54 18.61 17.83
N ALA A 232 7.42 18.45 16.85
CA ALA A 232 7.10 18.15 15.45
C ALA A 232 7.63 16.75 15.09
N LEU A 233 6.74 15.88 14.62
CA LEU A 233 7.02 14.46 14.38
C LEU A 233 6.82 14.12 12.90
N TYR A 234 7.76 13.37 12.35
CA TYR A 234 7.66 12.67 11.07
C TYR A 234 7.82 11.17 11.31
N MET A 235 6.97 10.37 10.65
CA MET A 235 7.03 8.90 10.67
C MET A 235 6.78 8.35 9.27
N ASN A 236 7.73 7.62 8.72
CA ASN A 236 7.51 6.68 7.60
C ASN A 236 7.29 5.29 8.18
N LEU A 237 6.27 5.16 9.04
CA LEU A 237 5.90 3.91 9.69
C LEU A 237 4.63 3.38 9.02
N SER A 238 4.81 2.58 7.97
CA SER A 238 3.73 1.98 7.20
C SER A 238 3.93 0.47 7.03
N VAL A 239 2.96 -0.20 6.42
CA VAL A 239 3.03 -1.64 6.15
C VAL A 239 3.94 -1.90 4.95
N VAL A 240 5.20 -2.25 5.23
CA VAL A 240 6.25 -2.47 4.22
C VAL A 240 6.74 -3.92 4.28
N PRO A 241 6.76 -4.69 3.16
CA PRO A 241 7.36 -6.02 3.08
C PRO A 241 8.78 -6.07 3.64
N ASN A 242 9.06 -7.04 4.51
CA ASN A 242 10.37 -7.22 5.12
C ASN A 242 11.34 -7.92 4.15
N VAL A 243 11.98 -7.11 3.31
CA VAL A 243 13.01 -7.56 2.38
C VAL A 243 14.21 -6.63 2.51
N ASP A 244 15.24 -7.07 3.22
CA ASP A 244 16.46 -6.28 3.44
C ASP A 244 17.33 -6.19 2.18
N ALA A 245 18.32 -5.29 2.22
CA ALA A 245 19.21 -5.07 1.07
C ALA A 245 19.96 -6.35 0.67
N ALA A 246 20.34 -7.18 1.63
CA ALA A 246 21.05 -8.42 1.38
C ALA A 246 20.16 -9.46 0.68
N ARG A 247 18.90 -9.59 1.08
CA ARG A 247 17.91 -10.46 0.43
C ARG A 247 17.54 -9.92 -0.94
N LEU A 248 17.29 -8.61 -1.07
CA LEU A 248 17.06 -7.98 -2.38
C LEU A 248 18.19 -8.29 -3.36
N ALA A 249 19.46 -8.17 -2.95
CA ALA A 249 20.60 -8.48 -3.81
C ALA A 249 20.68 -9.96 -4.23
N ARG A 250 20.26 -10.89 -3.36
CA ARG A 250 20.29 -12.35 -3.65
C ARG A 250 19.06 -12.88 -4.38
N CYS A 251 17.95 -12.18 -4.28
CA CYS A 251 16.63 -12.69 -4.67
C CYS A 251 15.92 -11.85 -5.72
N SER A 252 16.34 -10.61 -5.97
CA SER A 252 15.76 -9.78 -7.01
C SER A 252 16.45 -10.02 -8.35
N ASP A 253 15.70 -10.01 -9.45
CA ASP A 253 16.32 -9.99 -10.80
C ASP A 253 16.80 -8.57 -11.13
N PRO A 254 18.11 -8.31 -11.28
CA PRO A 254 18.62 -6.98 -11.59
C PRO A 254 18.23 -6.46 -12.98
N ARG A 255 17.71 -7.32 -13.87
CA ARG A 255 17.26 -6.94 -15.22
C ARG A 255 15.86 -6.35 -15.23
N ILE A 256 15.06 -6.59 -14.19
CA ILE A 256 13.78 -5.92 -14.00
C ILE A 256 14.10 -4.68 -13.18
N GLY A 257 14.32 -3.55 -13.89
CA GLY A 257 14.87 -2.32 -13.32
C GLY A 257 14.20 -1.83 -12.03
N THR A 258 14.85 -0.86 -11.39
CA THR A 258 14.60 -0.34 -10.02
C THR A 258 13.18 0.17 -9.71
N GLU A 259 12.27 0.21 -10.68
CA GLU A 259 10.89 0.65 -10.49
C GLU A 259 10.01 -0.37 -9.75
N LEU A 260 10.27 -1.66 -9.93
CA LEU A 260 9.49 -2.76 -9.34
C LEU A 260 10.40 -3.74 -8.62
N ILE A 261 10.03 -4.11 -7.39
CA ILE A 261 10.71 -5.19 -6.66
C ILE A 261 10.14 -6.53 -7.15
N VAL A 262 10.96 -7.31 -7.86
CA VAL A 262 10.60 -8.65 -8.34
C VAL A 262 11.52 -9.70 -7.74
N LEU A 263 11.00 -10.44 -6.77
CA LEU A 263 11.72 -11.53 -6.11
C LEU A 263 11.60 -12.83 -6.90
N ASP A 264 12.58 -13.71 -6.73
CA ASP A 264 12.55 -15.08 -7.23
C ASP A 264 11.53 -15.91 -6.43
N GLY A 265 10.38 -16.17 -7.05
CA GLY A 265 9.30 -16.95 -6.43
C GLY A 265 9.52 -18.45 -6.47
N SER A 266 10.63 -18.93 -7.06
CA SER A 266 10.97 -20.35 -7.09
C SER A 266 11.77 -20.83 -5.88
N ARG A 267 12.18 -19.89 -5.02
CA ARG A 267 13.12 -20.10 -3.91
C ARG A 267 12.48 -19.64 -2.60
N SER A 268 12.21 -20.56 -1.68
CA SER A 268 11.53 -20.21 -0.42
C SER A 268 12.36 -19.25 0.45
N GLU A 269 13.70 -19.27 0.34
CA GLU A 269 14.58 -18.32 1.03
C GLU A 269 14.42 -16.87 0.54
N CYS A 270 13.74 -16.66 -0.59
CA CYS A 270 13.44 -15.33 -1.13
C CYS A 270 12.08 -14.77 -0.67
N ASN A 271 11.36 -15.50 0.18
CA ASN A 271 10.13 -15.01 0.80
C ASN A 271 10.40 -13.83 1.76
N TRP A 272 9.37 -13.12 2.20
CA TRP A 272 9.52 -12.04 3.18
C TRP A 272 9.98 -12.57 4.53
N GLU A 273 10.87 -11.84 5.19
CA GLU A 273 11.38 -12.22 6.50
C GLU A 273 10.33 -11.99 7.59
N VAL A 274 10.13 -13.01 8.43
CA VAL A 274 9.23 -12.91 9.59
C VAL A 274 10.05 -12.50 10.81
N SER A 275 9.75 -11.32 11.35
CA SER A 275 10.31 -10.85 12.61
C SER A 275 9.26 -10.95 13.72
N ALA A 276 9.67 -11.39 14.90
CA ALA A 276 8.82 -11.41 16.10
C ALA A 276 8.50 -10.00 16.62
N GLU A 277 9.25 -8.98 16.18
CA GLU A 277 9.05 -7.57 16.55
C GLU A 277 8.05 -6.84 15.65
N ALA A 278 7.58 -7.49 14.58
CA ALA A 278 6.60 -6.91 13.67
C ALA A 278 5.18 -7.30 14.06
N ALA A 279 4.23 -6.35 13.95
CA ALA A 279 2.81 -6.61 14.23
C ALA A 279 2.13 -7.55 13.22
N GLN A 280 2.77 -7.80 12.07
CA GLN A 280 2.30 -8.71 11.02
C GLN A 280 3.47 -9.53 10.48
N ALA A 281 3.24 -10.82 10.22
CA ALA A 281 4.27 -11.66 9.63
C ALA A 281 4.69 -11.13 8.24
N GLY A 282 6.00 -10.98 8.03
CA GLY A 282 6.56 -10.56 6.74
C GLY A 282 6.64 -9.05 6.50
N ILE A 283 6.39 -8.20 7.50
CA ILE A 283 6.56 -6.74 7.40
C ILE A 283 7.74 -6.25 8.25
N TYR A 284 8.30 -5.08 7.92
CA TYR A 284 9.36 -4.46 8.73
C TYR A 284 8.85 -4.13 10.13
N PRO A 285 9.57 -4.50 11.22
CA PRO A 285 9.33 -3.96 12.55
C PRO A 285 9.35 -2.44 12.55
N SER A 286 8.49 -1.80 13.34
CA SER A 286 8.40 -0.32 13.39
C SER A 286 9.71 0.33 13.85
N SER A 287 10.49 -0.36 14.69
CA SER A 287 11.82 0.06 15.17
C SER A 287 12.86 0.23 14.05
N ARG A 288 12.63 -0.36 12.88
CA ARG A 288 13.54 -0.29 11.72
C ARG A 288 13.03 0.61 10.61
N GLN A 289 11.96 1.37 10.85
CA GLN A 289 11.39 2.30 9.88
C GLN A 289 11.75 3.76 10.21
N PRO A 290 11.92 4.64 9.21
CA PRO A 290 12.38 6.00 9.44
C PRO A 290 11.40 6.83 10.26
N GLN A 291 11.92 7.58 11.23
CA GLN A 291 11.18 8.58 11.97
C GLN A 291 12.09 9.70 12.44
N LEU A 292 11.51 10.87 12.69
CA LEU A 292 12.24 12.05 13.16
C LEU A 292 11.36 12.90 14.08
N LEU A 293 11.88 13.20 15.27
CA LEU A 293 11.27 14.11 16.22
C LEU A 293 12.12 15.38 16.34
N ARG A 294 11.48 16.53 16.14
CA ARG A 294 12.11 17.85 16.07
C ARG A 294 11.33 18.88 16.87
N THR A 295 11.95 20.03 17.05
CA THR A 295 11.38 21.18 17.77
C THR A 295 11.47 22.47 16.96
N ASP A 296 12.18 22.44 15.82
CA ASP A 296 12.16 23.41 14.73
C ASP A 296 11.07 23.06 13.70
N PHE A 297 11.29 22.09 12.80
CA PHE A 297 10.26 21.63 11.87
C PHE A 297 10.56 20.24 11.29
N VAL A 298 9.53 19.62 10.72
CA VAL A 298 9.64 18.54 9.73
C VAL A 298 8.71 18.82 8.57
N GLN A 299 9.05 18.35 7.38
CA GLN A 299 8.26 18.53 6.16
C GLN A 299 8.24 17.25 5.35
N HIS A 300 7.25 17.11 4.46
CA HIS A 300 7.27 16.05 3.47
C HIS A 300 6.43 16.42 2.24
N SER A 301 6.98 16.14 1.06
CA SER A 301 6.37 16.40 -0.26
C SER A 301 6.55 15.23 -1.23
N ASN A 302 6.31 13.99 -0.75
CA ASN A 302 6.35 12.72 -1.50
C ASN A 302 7.71 12.20 -1.96
N ASP A 303 8.80 12.86 -1.54
CA ASP A 303 10.14 12.30 -1.61
C ASP A 303 10.33 11.17 -0.57
N SER A 304 11.54 10.62 -0.50
CA SER A 304 11.88 9.67 0.57
C SER A 304 12.08 10.38 1.92
N ALA A 305 12.17 9.61 3.00
CA ALA A 305 12.45 10.09 4.37
C ALA A 305 13.78 10.84 4.55
N TRP A 306 14.60 10.98 3.51
CA TRP A 306 15.93 11.60 3.57
C TRP A 306 15.90 13.10 3.92
N MET A 307 14.84 13.81 3.51
CA MET A 307 14.71 15.27 3.59
C MET A 307 13.50 15.69 4.42
#